data_AF-A0A424W5C0-F1
#
_entry.id   AF-A0A424W5C0-F1
#
_cell.length_a   1.000
_cell.length_b   1.000
_cell.length_c   1.000
_cell.angle_alpha   90.00
_cell.angle_beta   90.00
_cell.angle_gamma   90.00
#
_symmetry.space_group_name_H-M   'P 1'
#
loop_
_entity.id
_entity.type
_entity.pdbx_description
1 polymer ?
#
loop_
_entity_poly.entity_id
_entity_poly.type
_entity_poly.pdbx_seq_one_letter_code
_entity_poly.pdbx_strand_id
1 'polypeptide(L)' 'MNIAQYLQKTGTTQAAFASAVGVTQSMAWQWISGRRPIPIERCVDIERVTNGEISRADLRPDDWARIWPELSR' A
#
# COMPACT_ATOMS: atom_id res chain seq x y z
N MET A 1 1.58 -2.67 9.35
CA MET A 1 2.71 -2.08 8.59
C MET A 1 2.17 -1.05 7.61
N ASN A 2 2.68 0.18 7.54
CA ASN A 2 2.28 1.14 6.50
C ASN A 2 3.41 1.41 5.48
N ILE A 3 3.11 2.13 4.39
CA ILE A 3 4.08 2.38 3.32
C ILE A 3 5.33 3.09 3.87
N ALA A 4 5.19 4.11 4.70
CA ALA A 4 6.34 4.84 5.25
C ALA A 4 7.27 3.92 6.06
N GLN A 5 6.69 3.08 6.93
CA GLN A 5 7.42 2.11 7.73
C GLN A 5 8.12 1.06 6.85
N TYR A 6 7.45 0.58 5.81
CA TYR A 6 8.03 -0.36 4.84
C TYR A 6 9.23 0.23 4.10
N LEU A 7 9.12 1.48 3.63
CA LEU A 7 10.24 2.17 2.95
C LEU A 7 11.44 2.33 3.89
N GLN A 8 11.20 2.73 5.14
CA GLN A 8 12.25 2.84 6.14
C GLN A 8 12.90 1.49 6.46
N LYS A 9 12.09 0.43 6.67
CA LYS A 9 12.56 -0.93 6.99
C LYS A 9 13.42 -1.53 5.88
N THR A 10 13.03 -1.33 4.63
CA THR A 10 13.69 -1.96 3.46
C THR A 10 14.79 -1.10 2.84
N GLY A 11 14.90 0.18 3.22
CA GLY A 11 15.74 1.15 2.53
C GLY A 11 15.24 1.49 1.12
N THR A 12 14.01 1.09 0.77
CA THR A 12 13.41 1.37 -0.53
C THR A 12 13.08 2.85 -0.64
N THR A 13 13.53 3.49 -1.71
CA THR A 13 13.17 4.89 -1.96
C THR A 13 11.72 5.01 -2.40
N GLN A 14 11.10 6.16 -2.14
CA GLN A 14 9.75 6.44 -2.61
C GLN A 14 9.61 6.34 -4.14
N ALA A 15 10.64 6.74 -4.90
CA ALA A 15 10.64 6.62 -6.36
C ALA A 15 10.64 5.15 -6.81
N ALA A 16 11.47 4.31 -6.17
CA ALA A 16 11.52 2.88 -6.46
C ALA A 16 10.17 2.20 -6.15
N PHE A 17 9.56 2.52 -5.00
CA PHE A 17 8.24 2.02 -4.65
C PHE A 17 7.17 2.45 -5.66
N ALA A 18 7.13 3.74 -6.04
CA ALA A 18 6.17 4.23 -7.02
C ALA A 18 6.32 3.51 -8.38
N SER A 19 7.57 3.31 -8.82
CA SER A 19 7.86 2.59 -10.05
C SER A 19 7.43 1.12 -9.97
N ALA A 20 7.65 0.44 -8.84
CA ALA A 20 7.24 -0.94 -8.64
C ALA A 20 5.72 -1.11 -8.67
N VAL A 21 4.98 -0.19 -8.06
CA VAL A 21 3.50 -0.17 -8.07
C VAL A 21 2.93 0.28 -9.43
N GLY A 22 3.75 0.92 -10.28
CA GLY A 22 3.31 1.45 -11.57
C GLY A 22 2.53 2.77 -11.47
N VAL A 23 2.94 3.65 -10.55
CA VAL A 23 2.36 4.99 -10.37
C VAL A 23 3.42 6.07 -10.33
N THR A 24 3.00 7.34 -10.41
CA THR A 24 3.93 8.46 -10.26
C THR A 24 4.41 8.61 -8.82
N GLN A 25 5.61 9.14 -8.63
CA GLN A 25 6.17 9.42 -7.30
C GLN A 25 5.25 10.34 -6.48
N SER A 26 4.62 11.34 -7.13
CA SER A 26 3.65 12.24 -6.49
C SER A 26 2.39 11.51 -6.01
N MET A 27 1.91 10.49 -6.73
CA MET A 27 0.80 9.67 -6.26
C MET A 27 1.20 8.86 -5.03
N ALA A 28 2.37 8.21 -5.06
CA ALA A 28 2.89 7.50 -3.90
C ALA A 28 3.05 8.44 -2.69
N TRP A 29 3.50 9.69 -2.92
CA TRP A 29 3.59 10.70 -1.86
C TRP A 29 2.24 11.00 -1.22
N GLN A 30 1.18 11.16 -2.03
CA GLN A 30 -0.16 11.44 -1.53
C GLN A 30 -0.69 10.32 -0.64
N TRP A 31 -0.36 9.07 -0.96
CA TRP A 31 -0.70 7.91 -0.12
C TRP A 31 0.12 7.87 1.17
N ILE A 32 1.44 8.05 1.08
CA ILE A 32 2.34 8.06 2.24
C ILE A 32 2.00 9.18 3.23
N SER A 33 1.63 10.36 2.71
CA SER A 33 1.25 11.52 3.51
C SER A 33 -0.20 11.50 4.00
N GLY A 34 -0.98 10.49 3.61
CA GLY A 34 -2.41 10.38 3.96
C GLY A 34 -3.31 11.44 3.30
N ARG A 35 -2.79 12.24 2.35
CA ARG A 35 -3.57 13.27 1.64
C ARG A 35 -4.65 12.68 0.74
N ARG A 36 -4.45 11.47 0.26
CA ARG A 36 -5.41 10.75 -0.57
C ARG A 36 -5.49 9.29 -0.12
N PRO A 37 -6.69 8.74 0.08
CA PRO A 37 -6.84 7.32 0.36
C PRO A 37 -6.35 6.49 -0.83
N ILE A 38 -5.84 5.30 -0.54
CA ILE A 38 -5.39 4.34 -1.55
C ILE A 38 -6.63 3.69 -2.17
N PRO A 39 -6.79 3.75 -3.51
CA PRO A 39 -7.88 3.07 -4.21
C PRO A 39 -7.85 1.56 -4.00
N ILE A 40 -9.02 0.91 -4.02
CA ILE A 40 -9.17 -0.52 -3.74
C ILE A 40 -8.31 -1.36 -4.69
N GLU A 41 -8.30 -1.01 -5.98
CA GLU A 41 -7.52 -1.69 -7.02
C GLU A 41 -6.01 -1.61 -6.75
N ARG A 42 -5.53 -0.55 -6.08
CA ARG A 42 -4.10 -0.37 -5.76
C ARG A 42 -3.66 -1.09 -4.50
N CYS A 43 -4.59 -1.46 -3.62
CA CYS A 43 -4.24 -2.21 -2.41
C CYS A 43 -3.64 -3.58 -2.76
N VAL A 44 -4.19 -4.26 -3.77
CA VAL A 44 -3.67 -5.56 -4.24
C VAL A 44 -2.30 -5.40 -4.90
N ASP A 45 -2.10 -4.34 -5.70
CA ASP A 45 -0.80 -4.06 -6.32
C ASP A 45 0.28 -3.84 -5.25
N ILE A 46 -0.02 -3.03 -4.24
CA ILE A 46 0.90 -2.73 -3.13
C ILE A 46 1.25 -3.99 -2.35
N GLU A 47 0.25 -4.81 -2.01
CA GLU A 47 0.50 -6.08 -1.30
C GLU A 47 1.41 -7.01 -2.09
N ARG A 48 1.23 -7.10 -3.40
CA ARG A 48 2.09 -7.92 -4.28
C ARG A 48 3.52 -7.41 -4.36
N VAL A 49 3.72 -6.11 -4.60
CA VAL A 49 5.09 -5.56 -4.74
C VAL A 49 5.86 -5.54 -3.43
N THR A 50 5.15 -5.55 -2.31
CA THR A 50 5.75 -5.65 -0.96
C THR A 50 5.85 -7.09 -0.48
N ASN A 51 5.50 -8.08 -1.34
CA ASN A 51 5.53 -9.50 -1.02
C ASN A 51 4.77 -9.83 0.28
N GLY A 52 3.63 -9.17 0.51
CA GLY A 52 2.79 -9.35 1.68
C GLY A 52 3.25 -8.61 2.96
N GLU A 53 4.37 -7.89 2.94
CA GLU A 53 4.80 -7.06 4.08
C GLU A 53 3.79 -5.95 4.42
N ILE A 54 3.09 -5.43 3.41
CA ILE A 54 1.95 -4.54 3.58
C ILE A 54 0.71 -5.28 3.09
N SER A 55 -0.21 -5.62 3.99
CA SER A 55 -1.46 -6.27 3.61
C SER A 55 -2.54 -5.27 3.20
N ARG A 56 -3.56 -5.73 2.47
CA ARG A 56 -4.81 -4.99 2.24
C ARG A 56 -5.46 -4.49 3.53
N ALA A 57 -5.38 -5.27 4.62
CA ALA A 57 -5.90 -4.89 5.93
C ALA A 57 -5.12 -3.73 6.54
N ASP A 58 -3.80 -3.68 6.34
CA ASP A 58 -2.99 -2.53 6.77
C ASP A 58 -3.34 -1.24 6.00
N LEU A 59 -3.65 -1.37 4.71
CA LEU A 59 -3.97 -0.23 3.83
C LEU A 59 -5.39 0.30 4.05
N ARG A 60 -6.32 -0.57 4.48
CA ARG A 60 -7.74 -0.27 4.64
C ARG A 60 -8.30 -0.87 5.93
N PRO A 61 -7.81 -0.44 7.11
CA PRO A 61 -8.16 -1.07 8.38
C PRO A 61 -9.66 -1.04 8.69
N ASP A 62 -10.38 -0.04 8.19
CA ASP A 62 -11.80 0.18 8.54
C ASP A 62 -12.79 -0.62 7.68
N ASP A 63 -12.41 -1.03 6.46
CA ASP A 63 -13.36 -1.66 5.52
C ASP A 63 -12.80 -2.82 4.70
N TRP A 64 -11.55 -3.25 4.92
CA TRP A 64 -10.96 -4.38 4.22
C TRP A 64 -11.81 -5.66 4.30
N ALA A 65 -12.37 -5.98 5.47
CA ALA A 65 -13.15 -7.20 5.68
C ALA A 65 -14.49 -7.19 4.92
N ARG A 66 -15.02 -5.99 4.62
CA ARG A 66 -16.22 -5.83 3.79
C ARG A 66 -15.89 -5.95 2.30
N ILE A 67 -14.71 -5.50 1.89
CA ILE A 67 -14.26 -5.51 0.49
C ILE A 67 -13.72 -6.89 0.09
N TRP A 68 -12.93 -7.51 0.96
CA TRP A 68 -12.28 -8.81 0.77
C TRP A 68 -12.63 -9.77 1.93
N PRO A 69 -13.90 -10.20 2.07
CA PRO A 69 -14.34 -11.08 3.15
C PRO A 69 -13.64 -12.45 3.13
N GLU A 70 -13.10 -12.87 1.99
CA GLU A 70 -12.32 -14.09 1.85
C GLU A 70 -11.00 -14.09 2.64
N LEU A 71 -10.49 -12.92 3.05
CA LEU A 71 -9.24 -12.78 3.80
C LEU A 71 -9.44 -12.86 5.33
N SER A 72 -10.68 -12.81 5.82
CA SER A 72 -10.99 -12.84 7.26
C SER A 72 -11.10 -14.26 7.83
N ARG A 73 -10.51 -15.25 7.16
CA ARG A 73 -10.68 -16.69 7.44
C ARG A 73 -9.50 -17.31 8.15
#